data_AF-A0AAU5YZ46-F1
#
_entry.id   AF-A0AAU5YZ46-F1
#
_cell.length_a   1.000
_cell.length_b   1.000
_cell.length_c   1.000
_cell.angle_alpha   90.00
_cell.angle_beta   90.00
_cell.angle_gamma   90.00
#
_symmetry.space_group_name_H-M   'P 1'
#
loop_
_entity.id
_entity.type
_entity.pdbx_description
1 polymer ?
#
loop_
_entity_poly.entity_id
_entity_poly.type
_entity_poly.pdbx_seq_one_letter_code
_entity_poly.pdbx_strand_id
1 'polypeptide(L)'
;MTPTPPYEAPTSDSVLLSFDGRVLEVFGYVDAARYHIWEEPRIEFGSGRFRRLTIAVRSPGRRHTMPYDEHRLPGLRALADVLARSVAERRQP
;
A
#
# COMPACT_ATOMS: atom_id res chain seq x y z
N MET A 1 -15.40 0.82 -21.30
CA MET A 1 -14.70 1.58 -20.24
C MET A 1 -13.26 1.13 -20.24
N THR A 2 -12.33 2.02 -20.54
CA THR A 2 -10.90 1.71 -20.43
C THR A 2 -10.58 1.54 -18.95
N PRO A 3 -9.97 0.44 -18.50
CA PRO A 3 -9.58 0.31 -17.09
C PRO A 3 -8.60 1.42 -16.76
N THR A 4 -8.85 2.17 -15.69
CA THR A 4 -7.86 3.10 -15.13
C THR A 4 -6.61 2.27 -14.81
N PRO A 5 -5.43 2.65 -15.30
CA PRO A 5 -4.21 1.93 -14.96
C PRO A 5 -4.01 1.93 -13.43
N PRO A 6 -3.51 0.83 -12.86
CA PRO A 6 -3.30 0.77 -11.41
C PRO A 6 -2.29 1.82 -10.96
N TYR A 7 -2.50 2.37 -9.76
CA TYR A 7 -1.54 3.25 -9.11
C TYR A 7 -0.45 2.40 -8.48
N GLU A 8 0.77 2.58 -8.96
CA GLU A 8 1.92 1.80 -8.54
C GLU A 8 2.93 2.66 -7.77
N ALA A 9 3.42 2.14 -6.65
CA ALA A 9 4.49 2.76 -5.89
C ALA A 9 5.44 1.70 -5.33
N PRO A 10 6.72 1.69 -5.77
CA PRO A 10 7.67 0.74 -5.23
C PRO A 10 8.14 1.17 -3.84
N THR A 11 8.24 0.23 -2.90
CA THR A 11 8.77 0.52 -1.55
C THR A 11 10.28 0.39 -1.50
N SER A 12 10.85 -0.55 -2.25
CA SER A 12 12.27 -0.80 -2.45
C SER A 12 12.50 -1.44 -3.82
N ASP A 13 13.75 -1.70 -4.21
CA ASP A 13 14.08 -2.40 -5.47
C ASP A 13 13.43 -3.80 -5.60
N SER A 14 12.99 -4.37 -4.49
CA SER A 14 12.46 -5.74 -4.41
C SER A 14 10.97 -5.81 -4.06
N VAL A 15 10.30 -4.68 -3.85
CA VAL A 15 8.89 -4.64 -3.43
C VAL A 15 8.12 -3.53 -4.15
N LEU A 16 6.99 -3.90 -4.77
CA LEU A 16 6.03 -3.02 -5.45
C LEU A 16 4.65 -3.10 -4.80
N LEU A 17 4.05 -1.93 -4.54
CA LEU A 17 2.63 -1.81 -4.22
C LEU A 17 1.85 -1.39 -5.48
N SER A 18 0.75 -2.07 -5.76
CA SER A 18 -0.18 -1.74 -6.85
C SER A 18 -1.60 -1.60 -6.30
N PHE A 19 -2.32 -0.59 -6.75
CA PHE A 19 -3.71 -0.36 -6.36
C PHE A 19 -4.59 -0.10 -7.59
N ASP A 20 -5.56 -0.97 -7.83
CA ASP A 20 -6.48 -0.90 -8.98
C ASP A 20 -7.74 -0.03 -8.72
N GLY A 21 -7.84 0.58 -7.54
CA GLY A 21 -9.04 1.29 -7.07
C GLY A 21 -9.89 0.51 -6.06
N ARG A 22 -9.65 -0.80 -5.92
CA ARG A 22 -10.39 -1.71 -5.03
C ARG A 22 -9.47 -2.56 -4.15
N VAL A 23 -8.44 -3.15 -4.72
CA VAL A 23 -7.52 -4.10 -4.10
C VAL A 23 -6.12 -3.51 -4.06
N LEU A 24 -5.48 -3.62 -2.90
CA LEU A 24 -4.05 -3.32 -2.77
C LEU A 24 -3.26 -4.64 -2.92
N GLU A 25 -2.43 -4.71 -3.95
CA GLU A 25 -1.55 -5.84 -4.22
C GLU A 25 -0.13 -5.52 -3.75
N VAL A 26 0.51 -6.50 -3.12
CA VAL A 26 1.92 -6.41 -2.70
C VAL A 26 2.72 -7.46 -3.46
N PHE A 27 3.65 -6.99 -4.28
CA PHE A 27 4.60 -7.83 -5.00
C PHE A 27 5.96 -7.71 -4.33
N GLY A 28 6.48 -8.78 -3.72
CA GLY A 28 7.78 -8.74 -3.05
C GLY A 28 8.57 -10.03 -3.19
N TYR A 29 9.89 -9.91 -3.02
CA TYR A 29 10.82 -11.06 -3.00
C TYR A 29 11.02 -11.71 -1.62
N VAL A 30 10.32 -11.25 -0.57
CA VAL A 30 10.32 -12.00 0.70
C VAL A 30 9.51 -13.27 0.47
N ASP A 31 10.21 -14.39 0.29
CA ASP A 31 9.68 -15.73 0.05
C ASP A 31 8.90 -15.94 -1.26
N ALA A 32 9.16 -15.13 -2.30
CA ALA A 32 8.47 -15.18 -3.60
C ALA A 32 6.93 -15.03 -3.50
N ALA A 33 6.43 -14.52 -2.38
CA ALA A 33 5.00 -14.43 -2.11
C ALA A 33 4.39 -13.16 -2.73
N ARG A 34 3.39 -13.38 -3.60
CA ARG A 34 2.41 -12.36 -3.99
C ARG A 34 1.22 -12.50 -3.07
N TYR A 35 0.75 -11.41 -2.48
CA TYR A 35 -0.50 -11.43 -1.74
C TYR A 35 -1.33 -10.18 -2.00
N HIS A 36 -2.64 -10.38 -1.99
CA HIS A 36 -3.63 -9.35 -2.25
C HIS A 36 -4.33 -8.98 -0.94
N ILE A 37 -4.51 -7.69 -0.72
CA ILE A 37 -5.23 -7.13 0.41
C ILE A 37 -6.53 -6.53 -0.12
N TRP A 38 -7.64 -7.24 0.13
CA TRP A 38 -9.00 -6.83 -0.26
C TRP A 38 -9.69 -5.93 0.78
N GLU A 39 -9.25 -6.01 2.05
CA GLU A 39 -9.76 -5.15 3.13
C GLU A 39 -9.39 -3.69 2.87
N GLU A 40 -10.10 -2.73 3.49
CA GLU A 40 -9.77 -1.29 3.43
C GLU A 40 -8.38 -1.03 4.03
N PRO A 41 -7.31 -0.94 3.22
CA PRO A 41 -5.96 -0.86 3.74
C PRO A 41 -5.62 0.60 4.04
N ARG A 42 -4.87 0.82 5.10
CA ARG A 42 -4.26 2.11 5.43
C ARG A 42 -2.77 1.97 5.45
N ILE A 43 -2.08 2.95 4.87
CA ILE A 43 -0.62 3.02 4.90
C ILE A 43 -0.21 3.97 6.02
N GLU A 44 0.63 3.48 6.93
CA GLU A 44 1.23 4.22 8.02
C GLU A 44 2.76 4.24 7.85
N PHE A 45 3.37 5.39 8.09
CA PHE A 45 4.82 5.57 7.98
C PHE A 45 5.44 5.68 9.37
N GLY A 46 6.34 4.76 9.72
CA GLY A 46 7.13 4.80 10.94
C GLY A 46 8.46 5.54 10.73
N SER A 47 8.77 6.45 11.64
CA SER A 47 10.01 7.25 11.67
C SER A 47 11.06 6.76 12.68
N GLY A 48 11.03 5.47 13.02
CA GLY A 48 11.99 4.87 13.97
C GLY A 48 13.39 4.66 13.37
N ARG A 49 14.29 4.01 14.15
CA ARG A 49 15.66 3.65 13.73
C ARG A 49 15.72 3.00 12.35
N PHE A 50 14.67 2.26 11.98
CA PHE A 50 14.45 1.77 10.63
C PHE A 50 13.16 2.37 10.09
N ARG A 51 13.24 2.93 8.87
CA ARG A 51 12.08 3.42 8.13
C ARG A 51 11.19 2.24 7.77
N ARG A 52 9.94 2.26 8.22
CA ARG A 52 8.99 1.17 8.00
C ARG A 52 7.69 1.72 7.46
N LEU A 53 7.17 1.05 6.45
CA LEU A 53 5.82 1.22 5.94
C LEU A 53 4.99 0.10 6.54
N THR A 54 3.86 0.46 7.16
CA THR A 54 2.90 -0.50 7.70
C THR A 54 1.59 -0.40 6.94
N ILE A 55 1.12 -1.52 6.38
CA ILE A 55 -0.23 -1.67 5.87
C ILE A 55 -1.09 -2.21 7.00
N ALA A 56 -1.98 -1.37 7.52
CA ALA A 56 -2.98 -1.75 8.51
C ALA A 56 -4.31 -2.04 7.82
N VAL A 57 -4.94 -3.16 8.17
CA VAL A 57 -6.30 -3.49 7.71
C VAL A 57 -7.31 -3.38 8.87
N ARG A 58 -8.61 -3.44 8.56
CA ARG A 58 -9.67 -3.31 9.58
C ARG A 58 -9.63 -4.40 10.64
N SER A 59 -9.22 -5.62 10.26
CA SER A 59 -9.13 -6.74 11.18
C SER A 59 -8.06 -6.47 12.25
N PRO A 60 -8.42 -6.38 13.54
CA PRO A 60 -7.46 -6.09 14.60
C PRO A 60 -6.35 -7.14 14.63
N GLY A 61 -5.10 -6.66 14.65
CA GLY A 61 -3.89 -7.50 14.71
C GLY A 61 -3.26 -7.85 13.35
N ARG A 62 -3.94 -7.65 12.22
CA ARG A 62 -3.36 -7.91 10.89
C ARG A 62 -2.66 -6.66 10.36
N ARG A 63 -1.32 -6.66 10.42
CA ARG A 63 -0.47 -5.55 9.97
C ARG A 63 0.68 -6.11 9.15
N HIS A 64 0.88 -5.60 7.94
CA HIS A 64 2.01 -5.97 7.10
C HIS A 64 3.05 -4.86 7.16
N THR A 65 4.26 -5.17 7.62
CA THR A 65 5.29 -4.14 7.80
C THR A 65 6.54 -4.47 7.00
N MET A 66 7.00 -3.52 6.19
CA MET A 66 8.15 -3.66 5.31
C MET A 66 9.05 -2.42 5.38
N PRO A 67 10.37 -2.55 5.09
CA PRO A 67 11.22 -1.39 4.90
C PRO A 67 10.81 -0.61 3.65
N TYR A 68 11.18 0.67 3.59
CA TYR A 68 11.09 1.45 2.36
C TYR A 68 12.33 2.34 2.19
N ASP A 69 12.68 2.60 0.93
CA ASP A 69 13.76 3.50 0.57
C ASP A 69 13.30 4.95 0.68
N GLU A 70 14.09 5.80 1.35
CA GLU A 70 13.73 7.20 1.61
C GLU A 70 13.34 7.98 0.34
N HIS A 71 14.10 7.80 -0.74
CA HIS A 71 13.87 8.50 -1.99
C HIS A 71 12.51 8.15 -2.65
N ARG A 72 11.84 7.07 -2.20
CA ARG A 72 10.53 6.63 -2.71
C ARG A 72 9.36 7.15 -1.89
N LEU A 73 9.62 7.80 -0.75
CA LEU A 73 8.60 8.32 0.15
C LEU A 73 7.54 9.20 -0.55
N PRO A 74 7.87 10.09 -1.50
CA PRO A 74 6.86 10.87 -2.21
C PRO A 74 5.84 10.01 -2.96
N GLY A 75 6.29 8.98 -3.67
CA GLY A 75 5.41 8.06 -4.40
C GLY A 75 4.54 7.22 -3.45
N LEU A 76 5.12 6.76 -2.34
CA LEU A 76 4.39 6.01 -1.32
C LEU A 76 3.31 6.87 -0.64
N ARG A 77 3.57 8.16 -0.42
CA ARG A 77 2.58 9.11 0.10
C ARG A 77 1.45 9.35 -0.90
N ALA A 78 1.78 9.53 -2.17
CA ALA A 78 0.77 9.68 -3.21
C ALA A 78 -0.16 8.44 -3.30
N LEU A 79 0.39 7.23 -3.20
CA LEU A 79 -0.40 6.00 -3.14
C LEU A 79 -1.29 5.96 -1.87
N ALA A 80 -0.75 6.33 -0.72
CA ALA A 80 -1.51 6.41 0.52
C ALA A 80 -2.71 7.37 0.41
N ASP A 81 -2.52 8.52 -0.26
CA ASP A 81 -3.58 9.48 -0.51
C ASP A 81 -4.64 8.93 -1.46
N VAL A 82 -4.25 8.20 -2.51
CA VAL A 82 -5.19 7.51 -3.42
C VAL A 82 -6.02 6.48 -2.66
N LEU A 83 -5.39 5.67 -1.81
CA LEU A 83 -6.07 4.69 -0.98
C LEU A 83 -7.09 5.36 -0.04
N ALA A 84 -6.68 6.44 0.63
CA ALA A 84 -7.55 7.18 1.53
C ALA A 84 -8.78 7.77 0.80
N ARG A 85 -8.59 8.30 -0.42
CA ARG A 85 -9.69 8.80 -1.25
C ARG A 85 -10.65 7.69 -1.67
N SER A 86 -10.15 6.56 -2.17
CA SER A 86 -11.01 5.42 -2.56
C SER A 86 -11.83 4.88 -1.37
N VAL A 87 -11.27 4.87 -0.16
CA VAL A 87 -12.01 4.51 1.05
C VAL A 87 -13.08 5.53 1.39
N ALA A 88 -12.82 6.83 1.21
CA ALA A 88 -13.79 7.89 1.45
C ALA A 88 -14.96 7.85 0.44
N GLU A 89 -14.66 7.68 -0.84
CA GLU A 89 -15.66 7.58 -1.92
C GLU A 89 -16.60 6.39 -1.72
N ARG A 90 -16.06 5.21 -1.34
CA ARG A 90 -16.88 4.02 -1.05
C ARG A 90 -17.79 4.16 0.17
N ARG A 91 -17.53 5.14 1.03
CA ARG A 91 -18.34 5.42 2.23
C ARG A 91 -19.42 6.47 2.00
N GLN A 92 -19.40 7.17 0.86
CA GLN A 92 -20.50 8.06 0.48
C GLN A 92 -21.68 7.22 -0.05
N PRO A 93 -22.91 7.50 0.39
CA PRO A 93 -24.12 6.73 0.06
C PRO A 93 -24.56 6.86 -1.39
#